data_AF-A0A1I2P0K1-F1
#
_entry.id   AF-A0A1I2P0K1-F1
#
_cell.length_a   1.000
_cell.length_b   1.000
_cell.length_c   1.000
_cell.angle_alpha   90.00
_cell.angle_beta   90.00
_cell.angle_gamma   90.00
#
_symmetry.space_group_name_H-M   'P 1'
#
loop_
_entity.id
_entity.type
_entity.pdbx_description
1 polymer ?
#
loop_
_entity_poly.entity_id
_entity_poly.type
_entity_poly.pdbx_seq_one_letter_code
_entity_poly.pdbx_strand_id
1 'polypeptide(L)'
;MTIIDPTALPEGDYAIVEVLGHRTLVGRIAEVERFGTRLLQVEPFFADAMLGPILLGGGNIYQFTPVPPETAWARRPKEKYQIPASILAAVPPAALPSNEELPSFLIEEDEPDDGITF
;
A
#
# COMPACT_ATOMS: atom_id res chain seq x y z
N MET A 1 -8.24 0.54 9.43
CA MET A 1 -6.81 0.62 9.09
C MET A 1 -6.05 -0.08 10.19
N THR A 2 -5.25 -1.06 9.82
CA THR A 2 -4.54 -1.92 10.77
C THR A 2 -3.13 -2.12 10.22
N ILE A 3 -2.10 -1.84 11.02
CA ILE A 3 -0.72 -2.27 10.72
C ILE A 3 -0.72 -3.80 10.80
N ILE A 4 -0.21 -4.45 9.77
CA ILE A 4 -0.34 -5.90 9.63
C ILE A 4 1.02 -6.56 9.72
N ASP A 5 1.12 -7.53 10.62
CA ASP A 5 2.25 -8.44 10.66
C ASP A 5 2.17 -9.38 9.44
N PRO A 6 3.23 -9.48 8.60
CA PRO A 6 3.26 -10.38 7.46
C PRO A 6 2.95 -11.85 7.78
N THR A 7 3.14 -12.27 9.04
CA THR A 7 2.88 -13.64 9.50
C THR A 7 1.43 -13.86 9.95
N ALA A 8 0.62 -12.79 10.07
CA ALA A 8 -0.74 -12.82 10.58
C ALA A 8 -1.71 -12.01 9.69
N LEU A 9 -1.72 -12.32 8.39
CA LEU A 9 -2.69 -11.73 7.47
C LEU A 9 -4.13 -12.12 7.85
N PRO A 10 -5.10 -11.19 7.82
CA PRO A 10 -6.49 -11.51 8.11
C PRO A 10 -7.05 -12.62 7.22
N GLU A 11 -7.92 -13.46 7.77
CA GLU A 11 -8.64 -14.45 6.98
C GLU A 11 -9.55 -13.77 5.95
N GLY A 12 -9.67 -14.40 4.78
CA GLY A 12 -10.53 -13.96 3.68
C GLY A 12 -9.92 -14.26 2.31
N ASP A 13 -10.64 -13.85 1.27
CA ASP A 13 -10.19 -13.96 -0.11
C ASP A 13 -9.30 -12.78 -0.48
N TYR A 14 -8.32 -13.03 -1.35
CA TYR A 14 -7.35 -12.03 -1.79
C TYR A 14 -7.28 -11.98 -3.31
N ALA A 15 -7.06 -10.78 -3.84
CA ALA A 15 -6.92 -10.59 -5.28
C ALA A 15 -6.02 -9.41 -5.63
N ILE A 16 -5.48 -9.48 -6.84
CA ILE A 16 -4.97 -8.32 -7.58
C ILE A 16 -6.10 -7.87 -8.51
N VAL A 17 -6.58 -6.66 -8.32
CA VAL A 17 -7.74 -6.08 -9.01
C VAL A 17 -7.27 -4.89 -9.84
N GLU A 18 -7.42 -5.00 -11.15
CA GLU A 18 -7.14 -3.90 -12.08
C GLU A 18 -8.43 -3.14 -12.36
N VAL A 19 -8.45 -1.88 -11.95
CA VAL A 19 -9.58 -0.97 -12.05
C VAL A 19 -9.39 -0.09 -13.28
N LEU A 20 -10.31 -0.16 -14.24
CA LEU A 20 -10.33 0.62 -15.48
C LEU A 20 -8.99 0.58 -16.27
N GLY A 21 -8.18 -0.46 -16.08
CA GLY A 21 -6.91 -0.68 -16.77
C GLY A 21 -5.74 0.24 -16.38
N HIS A 22 -5.88 1.11 -15.38
CA HIS A 22 -4.84 2.08 -14.99
C HIS A 22 -4.59 2.16 -13.50
N ARG A 23 -5.35 1.41 -12.69
CA ARG A 23 -5.21 1.36 -11.23
C ARG A 23 -5.17 -0.08 -10.78
N THR A 24 -4.16 -0.45 -10.01
CA THR A 24 -4.05 -1.79 -9.45
C THR A 24 -4.24 -1.72 -7.94
N LEU A 25 -5.22 -2.46 -7.44
CA LEU A 25 -5.46 -2.66 -6.01
C LEU A 25 -5.07 -4.09 -5.66
N VAL A 26 -4.29 -4.26 -4.61
CA VAL A 26 -3.88 -5.57 -4.12
C VAL A 26 -4.31 -5.66 -2.67
N GLY A 27 -5.08 -6.67 -2.29
CA GLY A 27 -5.55 -6.77 -0.91
C GLY A 27 -6.67 -7.78 -0.71
N ARG A 28 -7.28 -7.70 0.47
CA ARG A 28 -8.41 -8.56 0.84
C ARG A 28 -9.66 -8.10 0.12
N ILE A 29 -10.50 -9.04 -0.29
CA ILE A 29 -11.71 -8.76 -1.03
C ILE A 29 -12.93 -9.37 -0.36
N ALA A 30 -14.09 -8.79 -0.67
CA ALA A 30 -15.37 -9.39 -0.38
C ALA A 30 -16.41 -8.90 -1.40
N GLU A 31 -17.36 -9.76 -1.73
CA GLU A 31 -18.58 -9.32 -2.39
C GLU A 31 -19.53 -8.75 -1.33
N VAL A 32 -20.01 -7.52 -1.54
CA VAL A 32 -20.89 -6.84 -0.57
C VAL A 32 -22.09 -6.19 -1.27
N GLU A 33 -23.21 -6.10 -0.55
CA GLU A 33 -24.36 -5.31 -1.00
C GLU A 33 -24.40 -3.96 -0.27
N ARG A 34 -24.39 -2.87 -1.05
CA ARG A 34 -24.45 -1.48 -0.56
C ARG A 34 -25.25 -0.64 -1.53
N PHE A 35 -26.03 0.30 -1.01
CA PHE A 35 -26.83 1.23 -1.84
C PHE A 35 -27.75 0.52 -2.85
N GLY A 36 -28.24 -0.67 -2.52
CA GLY A 36 -29.08 -1.49 -3.41
C GLY A 36 -28.34 -2.10 -4.60
N THR A 37 -27.01 -2.17 -4.55
CA THR A 37 -26.19 -2.76 -5.62
C THR A 37 -25.08 -3.66 -5.05
N ARG A 38 -24.68 -4.63 -5.85
CA ARG A 38 -23.63 -5.60 -5.52
C ARG A 38 -22.28 -5.04 -5.97
N LEU A 39 -21.36 -4.89 -5.02
CA LEU A 39 -20.06 -4.25 -5.21
C LEU A 39 -18.95 -5.21 -4.79
N LEU A 40 -17.80 -5.07 -5.45
CA LEU A 40 -16.55 -5.61 -4.95
C LEU A 40 -15.98 -4.63 -3.91
N GLN A 41 -15.86 -5.07 -2.67
CA GLN A 41 -15.08 -4.39 -1.66
C GLN A 41 -13.63 -4.87 -1.76
N VAL A 42 -12.68 -3.93 -1.78
CA VAL A 42 -11.25 -4.22 -1.68
C VAL A 42 -10.71 -3.47 -0.47
N GLU A 43 -10.02 -4.14 0.44
CA GLU A 43 -9.21 -3.56 1.52
C GLU A 43 -7.75 -3.62 1.09
N PRO A 44 -7.22 -2.55 0.46
CA PRO A 44 -5.91 -2.62 -0.19
C PRO A 44 -4.77 -2.64 0.81
N PHE A 45 -3.69 -3.34 0.45
CA PHE A 45 -2.41 -3.22 1.11
C PHE A 45 -1.63 -2.01 0.60
N PHE A 46 -0.94 -1.33 1.50
CA PHE A 46 0.07 -0.32 1.20
C PHE A 46 1.14 -0.32 2.28
N ALA A 47 2.41 -0.48 1.89
CA ALA A 47 3.50 -0.73 2.83
C ALA A 47 3.06 -1.77 3.87
N ASP A 48 3.27 -1.56 5.16
CA ASP A 48 2.92 -2.56 6.18
C ASP A 48 1.50 -2.41 6.74
N ALA A 49 0.58 -1.86 5.95
CA ALA A 49 -0.74 -1.51 6.41
C ALA A 49 -1.86 -1.95 5.44
N MET A 50 -3.01 -2.30 6.02
CA MET A 50 -4.25 -2.56 5.28
C MET A 50 -5.20 -1.36 5.37
N LEU A 51 -5.36 -0.68 4.25
CA LEU A 51 -6.16 0.53 4.08
C LEU A 51 -7.65 0.25 4.23
N GLY A 52 -8.43 1.33 4.33
CA GLY A 52 -9.88 1.25 4.37
C GLY A 52 -10.49 0.65 3.09
N PRO A 53 -11.74 0.16 3.16
CA PRO A 53 -12.41 -0.48 2.03
C PRO A 53 -12.67 0.52 0.89
N ILE A 54 -12.37 0.08 -0.33
CA ILE A 54 -12.74 0.72 -1.58
C ILE A 54 -13.85 -0.11 -2.22
N LEU A 55 -14.96 0.53 -2.57
CA LEU A 55 -16.11 -0.13 -3.21
C LEU A 55 -16.06 0.08 -4.73
N LEU A 56 -16.12 -1.01 -5.47
CA LEU A 56 -16.06 -1.02 -6.93
C LEU A 56 -17.33 -1.66 -7.51
N GLY A 57 -17.98 -0.98 -8.45
CA GLY A 57 -18.97 -1.61 -9.31
C GLY A 57 -18.31 -2.56 -10.30
N GLY A 58 -18.99 -3.63 -10.69
CA GLY A 58 -18.44 -4.64 -11.59
C GLY A 58 -17.92 -4.07 -12.93
N GLY A 59 -18.58 -3.05 -13.48
CA GLY A 59 -18.15 -2.38 -14.71
C GLY A 59 -16.82 -1.60 -14.60
N ASN A 60 -16.28 -1.42 -13.39
CA ASN A 60 -14.99 -0.76 -13.18
C ASN A 60 -13.82 -1.75 -13.22
N ILE A 61 -14.09 -3.06 -13.18
CA ILE A 61 -13.06 -4.10 -13.09
C ILE A 61 -12.63 -4.46 -14.51
N TYR A 62 -11.36 -4.17 -14.83
CA TYR A 62 -10.74 -4.59 -16.08
C TYR A 62 -10.23 -6.03 -15.98
N GLN A 63 -9.53 -6.35 -14.90
CA GLN A 63 -9.04 -7.70 -14.62
C GLN A 63 -9.16 -8.01 -13.12
N PHE A 64 -9.51 -9.25 -12.82
CA PHE A 64 -9.61 -9.77 -11.47
C PHE A 64 -8.79 -11.06 -11.37
N THR A 65 -7.73 -11.02 -10.56
CA THR A 65 -6.80 -12.14 -10.42
C THR A 65 -6.80 -12.61 -8.96
N PRO A 66 -7.52 -13.70 -8.63
CA PRO A 66 -7.47 -14.30 -7.30
C PRO A 66 -6.04 -14.78 -7.00
N VAL A 67 -5.55 -14.48 -5.81
CA VAL A 67 -4.23 -14.88 -5.35
C VAL A 67 -4.30 -15.26 -3.87
N PRO A 68 -3.41 -16.12 -3.37
CA PRO A 68 -3.35 -16.39 -1.95
C PRO A 68 -2.81 -15.17 -1.16
N PRO A 69 -3.09 -15.06 0.16
CA PRO A 69 -2.75 -13.89 0.98
C PRO A 69 -1.28 -13.48 0.90
N GLU A 70 -0.37 -14.45 0.95
CA GLU A 70 1.08 -14.24 0.90
C GLU A 70 1.53 -13.62 -0.43
N THR A 71 0.87 -13.98 -1.54
CA THR A 71 1.16 -13.42 -2.85
C THR A 71 0.64 -11.99 -2.96
N ALA A 72 -0.56 -11.71 -2.42
CA ALA A 72 -1.08 -10.34 -2.33
C ALA A 72 -0.15 -9.44 -1.51
N TRP A 73 0.32 -9.92 -0.36
CA TRP A 73 1.24 -9.18 0.49
C TRP A 73 2.59 -8.92 -0.20
N ALA A 74 3.15 -9.93 -0.89
CA ALA A 74 4.41 -9.78 -1.62
C ALA A 74 4.31 -8.78 -2.79
N ARG A 75 3.13 -8.69 -3.43
CA ARG A 75 2.85 -7.82 -4.59
C ARG A 75 2.34 -6.43 -4.21
N ARG A 76 2.19 -6.12 -2.93
CA ARG A 76 1.66 -4.83 -2.48
C ARG A 76 2.53 -3.64 -2.92
N PRO A 77 1.92 -2.49 -3.21
CA PRO A 77 2.65 -1.23 -3.35
C PRO A 77 3.38 -0.84 -2.05
N LYS A 78 4.62 -0.36 -2.17
CA LYS A 78 5.43 0.13 -1.05
C LYS A 78 5.71 1.63 -1.16
N GLU A 79 5.68 2.16 -2.37
CA GLU A 79 6.02 3.56 -2.66
C GLU A 79 4.80 4.40 -3.03
N LYS A 80 4.84 5.68 -2.68
CA LYS A 80 3.70 6.61 -2.90
C LYS A 80 3.31 6.74 -4.38
N TYR A 81 4.28 6.68 -5.29
CA TYR A 81 4.03 6.82 -6.74
C TYR A 81 3.30 5.61 -7.34
N GLN A 82 3.24 4.48 -6.63
CA GLN A 82 2.56 3.28 -7.08
C GLN A 82 1.05 3.31 -6.79
N ILE A 83 0.58 4.26 -5.97
CA ILE A 83 -0.82 4.42 -5.64
C ILE A 83 -1.39 5.75 -6.16
N PRO A 84 -2.64 5.77 -6.63
CA PRO A 84 -3.32 7.01 -7.03
C PRO A 84 -3.43 8.02 -5.89
N ALA A 85 -3.41 9.32 -6.23
CA ALA A 85 -3.54 10.41 -5.26
C ALA A 85 -4.81 10.32 -4.39
N SER A 86 -5.92 9.84 -4.96
CA SER A 86 -7.17 9.63 -4.21
C SER A 86 -7.07 8.55 -3.14
N ILE A 87 -6.22 7.54 -3.33
CA ILE A 87 -5.95 6.50 -2.34
C ILE A 87 -4.92 7.00 -1.34
N LEU A 88 -3.91 7.74 -1.81
CA LEU A 88 -2.89 8.35 -0.95
C LEU A 88 -3.50 9.27 0.12
N ALA A 89 -4.59 9.98 -0.20
CA ALA A 89 -5.33 10.80 0.77
C ALA A 89 -5.91 10.00 1.96
N ALA A 90 -6.12 8.69 1.79
CA ALA A 90 -6.57 7.79 2.85
C ALA A 90 -5.42 7.07 3.57
N VAL A 91 -4.16 7.27 3.14
CA VAL A 91 -2.98 6.67 3.75
C VAL A 91 -2.53 7.52 4.95
N PRO A 92 -2.40 6.95 6.16
CA PRO A 92 -1.95 7.66 7.33
C PRO A 92 -0.44 7.98 7.25
N PRO A 93 0.04 9.06 7.88
CA PRO A 93 1.46 9.41 7.89
C PRO A 93 2.39 8.27 8.35
N ALA A 94 1.95 7.45 9.32
CA ALA A 94 2.73 6.33 9.86
C ALA A 94 2.98 5.18 8.87
N ALA A 95 2.17 5.06 7.80
CA ALA A 95 2.37 4.04 6.76
C ALA A 95 3.13 4.59 5.54
N LEU A 96 3.39 5.90 5.50
CA LEU A 96 4.20 6.50 4.46
C LEU A 96 5.67 6.20 4.75
N PRO A 97 6.50 5.93 3.73
CA PRO A 97 7.94 5.87 3.93
C PRO A 97 8.41 7.20 4.54
N SER A 98 9.07 7.12 5.70
CA SER A 98 9.70 8.29 6.32
C SER A 98 10.99 8.60 5.55
N ASN A 99 11.31 9.89 5.45
CA ASN A 99 12.54 10.35 4.81
C ASN A 99 13.65 10.56 5.88
N GLU A 100 13.51 9.91 7.04
CA GLU A 100 14.35 10.15 8.22
C GLU A 100 15.75 9.54 8.08
N GLU A 101 15.91 8.51 7.25
CA GLU A 101 17.21 7.98 6.87
C GLU A 101 17.72 8.75 5.64
N LEU A 102 18.47 9.83 5.88
CA LEU A 102 19.26 10.44 4.83
C LEU A 102 20.26 9.38 4.32
N PRO A 103 20.38 9.20 2.99
CA PRO A 103 21.40 8.32 2.47
C PRO A 103 22.78 8.81 2.92
N SER A 104 23.68 7.87 3.21
CA SER A 104 24.98 8.16 3.84
C SER A 104 25.82 9.22 3.13
N PHE A 105 25.64 9.40 1.80
CA PHE A 105 26.32 10.43 1.02
C PHE A 105 25.84 11.87 1.27
N LEU A 106 24.74 12.07 2.01
CA LEU A 106 24.23 13.39 2.42
C LEU A 106 24.53 13.72 3.88
N ILE A 107 25.25 12.85 4.59
CA ILE A 107 25.72 13.10 5.94
C ILE A 107 27.09 13.77 5.79
N GLU A 108 27.18 15.06 6.08
CA GLU A 108 28.48 15.73 6.24
C GLU A 108 29.14 15.11 7.49
N GLU A 109 30.16 14.28 7.28
CA GLU A 109 31.04 13.87 8.37
C GLU A 109 31.83 15.12 8.79
N ASP A 110 31.63 15.60 10.02
CA ASP A 110 32.51 16.58 10.64
C ASP A 110 33.92 15.96 10.66
N GLU A 111 34.75 16.27 9.65
CA GLU A 111 36.18 15.99 9.72
C GLU A 111 36.70 16.70 10.97
N PRO A 112 37.43 15.99 11.86
CA PRO A 112 38.06 16.66 12.98
C PRO A 112 39.00 17.73 12.42
N ASP A 113 38.81 18.96 12.88
CA ASP A 113 39.73 20.08 12.66
C ASP A 113 41.08 19.67 13.26
N ASP A 114 41.94 19.09 12.43
CA ASP A 114 43.33 18.78 12.72
C ASP A 114 44.05 20.12 12.92
N GLY A 115 43.89 20.71 14.10
CA GLY A 115 44.42 22.01 14.47
C GLY A 115 45.92 22.06 14.22
N ILE A 116 46.31 22.57 13.05
CA ILE A 116 47.69 22.85 12.70
C ILE A 116 48.12 24.04 13.57
N THR A 117 48.77 23.75 14.69
CA THR A 117 49.52 24.76 15.45
C THR A 117 50.81 25.09 14.70
N PHE A 118 50.90 26.32 14.20
CA PHE A 118 52.09 26.91 13.58
C PHE A 118 53.26 27.06 14.56
#